data_AF-A0A838MIA9-F1
#
_entry.id   AF-A0A838MIA9-F1
#
_cell.length_a   1.000
_cell.length_b   1.000
_cell.length_c   1.000
_cell.angle_alpha   90.00
_cell.angle_beta   90.00
_cell.angle_gamma   90.00
#
_symmetry.space_group_name_H-M   'P 1'
#
loop_
_entity.id
_entity.type
_entity.pdbx_description
1 polymer ?
#
loop_
_entity_poly.entity_id
_entity_poly.type
_entity_poly.pdbx_seq_one_letter_code
_entity_poly.pdbx_strand_id
1 'polypeptide(L)' 'MQKSHKDPNKPLIEGNIIPQCQKCNRADRNRWVYDDKGRVVKLANPSFVKNFDKEVRWKIYKILYKEFKGRKPYEK' A
#
# COMPACT_ATOMS: atom_id res chain seq x y z
N MET A 1 19.64 8.50 16.63
CA MET A 1 18.49 8.56 15.69
C MET A 1 18.88 7.79 14.43
N GLN A 2 18.20 6.69 14.09
CA GLN A 2 18.46 6.03 12.80
C GLN A 2 18.12 7.00 11.67
N LYS A 3 19.04 7.18 10.71
CA LYS A 3 19.03 8.19 9.62
C LYS A 3 17.84 8.09 8.62
N SER A 4 16.77 7.39 8.97
CA SER A 4 15.70 6.99 8.05
C SER A 4 14.29 7.36 8.51
N HIS A 5 14.12 8.10 9.61
CA HIS A 5 12.80 8.49 10.10
C HIS A 5 12.57 9.99 9.92
N LYS A 6 11.52 10.33 9.17
CA LYS A 6 10.97 11.70 9.09
C LYS A 6 10.54 12.16 10.48
N ASP A 7 10.79 13.43 10.77
CA ASP A 7 10.28 14.07 11.98
C ASP A 7 8.81 14.48 11.72
N PRO A 8 7.84 13.91 12.44
CA PRO A 8 6.42 14.18 12.21
C PRO A 8 6.03 15.62 12.57
N ASN A 9 6.87 16.35 13.32
CA ASN A 9 6.59 17.73 13.74
C ASN A 9 7.15 18.77 12.75
N LYS A 10 7.79 18.35 11.66
CA LYS A 10 8.41 19.25 10.68
C LYS A 10 7.69 19.20 9.32
N PRO A 11 7.69 20.31 8.55
CA PRO A 11 7.08 20.37 7.23
C PRO A 11 7.77 19.42 6.22
N LEU A 12 7.05 19.03 5.17
CA LEU A 12 7.53 18.16 4.07
C LEU A 12 8.41 18.95 3.09
N ILE A 13 9.65 19.21 3.51
CA ILE A 13 10.68 19.90 2.71
C ILE A 13 11.89 18.99 2.51
N GLU A 14 12.74 19.35 1.55
CA GLU A 14 14.05 18.72 1.35
C GLU A 14 14.83 18.71 2.68
N GLY A 15 15.22 17.52 3.15
CA GLY A 15 15.81 17.30 4.47
C GLY A 15 14.88 16.72 5.55
N ASN A 16 13.55 16.77 5.38
CA ASN A 16 12.56 16.10 6.25
C ASN A 16 11.64 15.12 5.50
N ILE A 17 11.78 15.01 4.18
CA ILE A 17 11.17 13.95 3.38
C ILE A 17 12.01 12.67 3.57
N ILE A 18 11.38 11.54 3.92
CA ILE A 18 12.06 10.24 3.81
C ILE A 18 12.32 10.03 2.32
N PRO A 19 13.58 9.96 1.88
CA PRO A 19 13.86 9.67 0.49
C PRO A 19 13.25 8.31 0.20
N GLN A 20 12.30 8.27 -0.73
CA GLN A 20 11.78 7.04 -1.33
C GLN A 20 12.86 6.38 -2.20
N CYS A 21 14.08 6.26 -1.68
CA CYS A 21 15.23 5.70 -2.37
C CYS A 21 15.06 4.19 -2.53
N GLN A 22 15.69 3.62 -3.54
CA GLN A 22 15.63 2.17 -3.81
C GLN A 22 15.94 1.32 -2.57
N LYS A 23 16.77 1.80 -1.64
CA LYS A 23 17.16 1.08 -0.43
C LYS A 23 16.04 1.03 0.62
N CYS A 24 15.33 2.13 0.85
CA CYS A 24 14.20 2.21 1.78
C CYS A 24 12.93 1.60 1.17
N ASN A 25 12.68 1.81 -0.13
CA ASN A 25 11.57 1.19 -0.87
C ASN A 25 11.78 -0.30 -1.19
N ARG A 26 13.00 -0.82 -1.00
CA ARG A 26 13.31 -2.23 -1.26
C ARG A 26 12.43 -3.17 -0.45
N ALA A 27 12.11 -2.79 0.80
CA ALA A 27 11.27 -3.60 1.67
C ALA A 27 9.83 -3.71 1.13
N ASP A 28 9.29 -2.59 0.64
CA ASP A 28 7.94 -2.53 0.09
C ASP A 28 7.81 -3.11 -1.31
N ARG A 29 8.91 -3.23 -2.07
CA ARG A 29 8.97 -3.86 -3.40
C ARG A 29 7.92 -3.31 -4.37
N ASN A 30 7.65 -2.00 -4.31
CA ASN A 30 6.64 -1.32 -5.13
C ASN A 30 5.25 -1.96 -5.03
N ARG A 31 4.88 -2.55 -3.88
CA ARG A 31 3.57 -3.17 -3.67
C ARG A 31 2.49 -2.13 -3.36
N TRP A 32 2.88 -0.97 -2.85
CA TRP A 32 1.99 0.09 -2.37
C TRP A 32 2.24 1.39 -3.12
N VAL A 33 1.19 2.19 -3.26
CA VAL A 33 1.26 3.59 -3.72
C VAL A 33 1.00 4.48 -2.52
N TYR A 34 1.85 5.48 -2.34
CA TYR A 34 1.80 6.42 -1.23
C TYR A 34 1.34 7.81 -1.68
N ASP A 35 0.65 8.55 -0.82
CA ASP A 35 0.41 9.99 -1.01
C ASP A 35 1.65 10.83 -0.66
N ASP A 36 1.54 12.15 -0.85
CA ASP A 36 2.57 13.15 -0.51
C ASP A 36 2.92 13.16 0.99
N LYS A 37 2.03 12.65 1.84
CA LYS A 37 2.23 12.51 3.28
C LYS A 37 2.86 11.17 3.68
N GLY A 38 3.07 10.25 2.73
CA GLY A 38 3.64 8.93 2.94
C GLY A 38 2.64 7.88 3.44
N ARG A 39 1.33 8.07 3.22
CA ARG A 39 0.26 7.13 3.60
C ARG A 39 -0.07 6.23 2.42
N VAL A 40 -0.33 4.94 2.69
CA VAL A 40 -0.77 4.00 1.64
C VAL A 40 -2.15 4.41 1.14
N VAL A 41 -2.25 4.69 -0.16
CA VAL A 41 -3.52 5.05 -0.81
C VAL A 41 -4.02 3.96 -1.77
N LYS A 42 -3.11 3.15 -2.34
CA LYS A 42 -3.48 2.08 -3.27
C LYS A 42 -2.54 0.88 -3.15
N LEU A 43 -3.04 -0.29 -3.54
CA LEU A 43 -2.23 -1.47 -3.80
C LEU A 43 -1.79 -1.45 -5.27
N ALA A 44 -0.48 -1.39 -5.52
CA ALA A 44 0.08 -1.32 -6.87
C ALA A 44 0.03 -2.67 -7.60
N ASN A 45 0.13 -3.78 -6.85
CA ASN A 45 0.10 -5.14 -7.42
C ASN A 45 -0.98 -6.00 -6.73
N PRO A 46 -2.15 -6.23 -7.37
CA PRO A 46 -3.24 -7.03 -6.81
C PRO A 46 -2.85 -8.47 -6.47
N SER A 47 -1.87 -9.06 -7.17
CA SER A 47 -1.42 -10.43 -6.89
C SER A 47 -0.86 -10.60 -5.49
N PHE A 48 -0.40 -9.51 -4.86
CA PHE A 48 0.12 -9.54 -3.49
C PHE A 48 -0.92 -9.94 -2.45
N VAL A 49 -2.22 -9.73 -2.72
CA VAL A 49 -3.32 -10.18 -1.85
C VAL A 49 -3.22 -11.68 -1.55
N LYS A 50 -2.64 -12.48 -2.46
CA LYS A 50 -2.43 -13.92 -2.26
C LYS A 50 -1.55 -14.26 -1.06
N ASN A 51 -0.68 -13.34 -0.64
CA ASN A 51 0.25 -13.56 0.48
C ASN A 51 -0.37 -13.27 1.85
N PHE A 52 -1.58 -12.71 1.91
CA PHE A 52 -2.25 -12.47 3.17
C PHE A 52 -2.85 -13.76 3.73
N ASP A 53 -3.04 -13.79 5.06
CA ASP A 53 -3.70 -14.91 5.72
C ASP A 53 -5.09 -15.16 5.15
N LYS A 54 -5.55 -16.42 5.27
CA LYS A 54 -6.83 -16.85 4.71
C LYS A 54 -8.00 -15.99 5.20
N GLU A 55 -7.98 -15.59 6.47
CA GLU A 55 -9.02 -14.74 7.05
C GLU A 55 -9.06 -13.35 6.41
N VAL A 56 -7.90 -12.72 6.21
CA VAL A 56 -7.79 -11.41 5.56
C VAL A 56 -8.26 -11.50 4.10
N ARG A 57 -7.81 -12.52 3.37
CA ARG A 57 -8.27 -12.77 1.99
C ARG A 57 -9.78 -12.96 1.91
N TRP A 58 -10.38 -13.65 2.88
CA TRP A 58 -11.82 -13.84 2.95
C TRP A 58 -12.59 -12.55 3.21
N LYS A 59 -12.09 -11.68 4.10
CA LYS A 59 -12.64 -10.34 4.34
C LYS A 59 -12.58 -9.48 3.08
N ILE A 60 -11.45 -9.47 2.38
CA ILE A 60 -11.28 -8.77 1.09
C ILE A 60 -12.29 -9.29 0.07
N TYR A 61 -12.40 -10.62 -0.08
CA TYR A 61 -13.35 -11.23 -1.00
C TYR A 61 -14.80 -10.79 -0.72
N LYS A 62 -15.24 -10.77 0.54
CA LYS A 62 -16.59 -10.33 0.92
C LYS A 62 -16.87 -8.87 0.53
N ILE A 63 -15.91 -7.98 0.76
CA ILE A 63 -16.01 -6.56 0.39
C ILE A 63 -16.21 -6.43 -1.12
N LEU A 64 -15.34 -7.07 -1.90
CA LEU A 64 -15.38 -7.03 -3.36
C LEU A 64 -16.63 -7.70 -3.94
N TYR A 65 -17.05 -8.84 -3.39
CA TYR A 65 -18.25 -9.55 -3.83
C TYR A 65 -19.50 -8.68 -3.67
N LYS A 66 -19.60 -7.96 -2.53
CA LYS A 66 -20.69 -7.01 -2.28
C LYS A 66 -20.64 -5.83 -3.25
N GLU A 67 -19.46 -5.25 -3.46
CA GLU A 67 -19.25 -4.13 -4.39
C GLU A 67 -19.66 -4.49 -5.83
N PHE A 68 -19.27 -5.68 -6.29
CA PHE A 68 -19.58 -6.17 -7.64
C PHE A 68 -20.95 -6.86 -7.75
N LYS A 69 -21.76 -6.86 -6.69
CA LYS A 69 -23.10 -7.48 -6.67
C LYS A 69 -23.10 -8.93 -7.17
N GLY A 70 -22.04 -9.69 -6.86
CA GLY A 70 -21.89 -11.08 -7.28
C GLY A 70 -21.67 -11.33 -8.77
N ARG A 71 -21.42 -10.29 -9.58
CA ARG A 71 -21.06 -10.43 -11.00
C ARG A 71 -19.83 -11.30 -11.19
N LYS A 72 -19.80 -12.07 -12.28
CA LYS A 72 -18.67 -12.96 -12.54
C LYS A 72 -17.49 -12.16 -13.11
N PRO A 73 -16.23 -12.53 -12.80
CA PRO A 73 -15.05 -11.75 -13.20
C PRO A 73 -14.85 -11.60 -14.72
N TYR A 74 -15.47 -12.46 -15.53
CA TYR A 74 -15.35 -12.51 -16.98
C TYR A 74 -16.55 -11.91 -17.74
N GLU A 75 -17.57 -11.42 -17.03
CA GLU A 75 -18.77 -10.77 -17.62
C GLU A 75 -18.51 -9.29 -17.97
N LYS A 76 -17.27 -8.94 -18.33
CA LYS A 76 -16.91 -7.55 -18.67
C LYS A 76 -17.52 -7.11 -20.00
#